data_AF-A0A6I5CGM1-F1
#
_entry.id   AF-A0A6I5CGM1-F1
#
_cell.length_a   1.000
_cell.length_b   1.000
_cell.length_c   1.000
_cell.angle_alpha   90.00
_cell.angle_beta   90.00
_cell.angle_gamma   90.00
#
_symmetry.space_group_name_H-M   'P 1'
#
loop_
_entity.id
_entity.type
_entity.pdbx_description
1 polymer ?
#
loop_
_entity_poly.entity_id
_entity_poly.type
_entity_poly.pdbx_seq_one_letter_code
_entity_poly.pdbx_strand_id
1 'polypeptide(L)'
;MQSKRDQVQAHGFMMGRLSSGLLLADPDAPDSPLGRTTRGILFGLLATVLISAGATVYGLLRPGGNDSWRSGENLVINRDTGARYLYAQGTLHPVRNYASARLMGGASMSSVDVSGASLRGTPVGAPVGIPGAPDT
;
A
#
# COMPACT_ATOMS: atom_id res chain seq x y z
N MET A 1 23.03 0.26 48.79
CA MET A 1 21.68 -0.21 48.44
C MET A 1 21.75 -0.77 47.03
N GLN A 2 21.50 -2.08 46.82
CA GLN A 2 21.45 -2.64 45.47
C GLN A 2 20.24 -2.07 44.72
N SER A 3 20.49 -1.56 43.53
CA SER A 3 19.47 -1.00 42.66
C SER A 3 18.66 -2.12 41.99
N LYS A 4 17.38 -1.89 41.70
CA LYS A 4 16.56 -2.81 40.88
C LYS A 4 17.21 -3.13 39.53
N ARG A 5 18.00 -2.20 38.97
CA ARG A 5 18.79 -2.43 37.74
C ARG A 5 19.86 -3.50 37.93
N ASP A 6 20.54 -3.47 39.08
CA ASP A 6 21.59 -4.42 39.42
C ASP A 6 21.03 -5.84 39.55
N GLN A 7 19.85 -5.97 40.17
CA GLN A 7 19.12 -7.25 40.25
C GLN A 7 18.73 -7.79 38.85
N VAL A 8 18.27 -6.92 37.94
CA VAL A 8 17.93 -7.33 36.56
C VAL A 8 19.17 -7.75 35.78
N GLN A 9 20.29 -7.04 35.94
CA GLN A 9 21.55 -7.38 35.30
C GLN A 9 22.12 -8.71 35.82
N ALA A 10 22.10 -8.91 37.15
CA ALA A 10 22.52 -10.17 37.76
C ALA A 10 21.65 -11.35 37.29
N HIS A 11 20.33 -11.16 37.21
CA HIS A 11 19.41 -12.18 36.68
C HIS A 11 19.69 -12.48 35.20
N GLY A 12 19.88 -11.46 34.36
CA GLY A 12 20.23 -11.63 32.95
C GLY A 12 21.55 -12.38 32.76
N PHE A 13 22.55 -12.11 33.60
CA PHE A 13 23.83 -12.81 33.60
C PHE A 13 23.68 -14.30 33.94
N MET A 14 22.94 -14.63 35.01
CA MET A 14 22.68 -16.04 35.36
C MET A 14 21.94 -16.78 34.25
N MET A 15 20.91 -16.16 33.65
CA MET A 15 20.17 -16.79 32.54
C MET A 15 21.04 -16.96 31.28
N GLY A 16 21.94 -16.00 31.00
CA GLY A 16 22.92 -16.14 29.93
C GLY A 16 23.80 -17.38 30.10
N ARG A 17 24.39 -17.57 31.30
CA ARG A 17 25.24 -18.73 31.59
C ARG A 17 24.49 -20.06 31.54
N LEU A 18 23.26 -20.11 32.05
CA LEU A 18 22.41 -21.30 31.92
C LEU A 18 22.14 -21.65 30.45
N SER A 19 21.83 -20.65 29.62
CA SER A 19 21.61 -20.87 28.19
C SER A 19 22.87 -21.34 27.46
N SER A 20 24.04 -20.78 27.79
CA SER A 20 25.33 -21.21 27.22
C SER A 20 25.70 -22.62 27.67
N GLY A 21 25.53 -22.95 28.96
CA GLY A 21 25.77 -24.30 29.47
C GLY A 21 24.86 -25.36 28.85
N LEU A 22 23.61 -25.02 28.54
CA LEU A 22 22.67 -25.96 27.88
C LEU A 22 22.93 -26.12 26.37
N LEU A 23 23.28 -25.03 25.67
CA LEU A 23 23.44 -25.04 24.21
C LEU A 23 24.87 -25.38 23.75
N LEU A 24 25.89 -24.94 24.49
CA LEU A 24 27.31 -25.13 24.15
C LEU A 24 28.03 -26.10 25.09
N ALA A 25 27.38 -26.60 26.16
CA ALA A 25 28.03 -27.33 27.25
C ALA A 25 29.17 -26.55 27.94
N ASP A 26 29.25 -25.23 27.70
CA ASP A 26 30.24 -24.32 28.25
C ASP A 26 29.54 -23.09 28.86
N PRO A 27 29.44 -23.01 30.19
CA PRO A 27 28.80 -21.89 30.88
C PRO A 27 29.64 -20.61 30.92
N ASP A 28 30.93 -20.68 30.55
CA ASP A 28 31.87 -19.54 30.53
C ASP A 28 32.23 -19.12 29.09
N ALA A 29 31.46 -19.60 28.11
CA ALA A 29 31.59 -19.19 26.73
C ALA A 29 31.59 -17.65 26.60
N PRO A 30 32.59 -17.04 25.95
CA PRO A 30 32.76 -15.58 25.90
C PRO A 30 31.65 -14.89 25.09
N ASP A 31 31.05 -15.59 24.13
CA ASP A 31 29.94 -15.11 23.31
C ASP A 31 28.66 -15.88 23.65
N SER A 32 27.54 -15.15 23.74
CA SER A 32 26.24 -15.79 23.90
C SER A 32 25.87 -16.60 22.64
N PRO A 33 25.36 -17.84 22.78
CA PRO A 33 25.00 -18.72 21.64
C PRO A 33 24.09 -18.05 20.61
N LEU A 34 23.12 -17.29 21.09
CA LEU A 34 22.08 -16.67 20.27
C LEU A 34 22.36 -15.19 19.98
N GLY A 35 23.49 -14.64 20.43
CA GLY A 35 23.77 -13.21 20.35
C GLY A 35 23.68 -12.65 18.94
N ARG A 36 24.23 -13.37 17.95
CA ARG A 36 24.13 -12.99 16.53
C ARG A 36 22.70 -13.04 16.02
N THR A 37 21.95 -14.08 16.37
CA THR A 37 20.57 -14.28 15.95
C THR A 37 19.65 -13.23 16.57
N THR A 38 19.74 -13.00 17.88
CA THR A 38 18.95 -11.99 18.59
C THR A 38 19.22 -10.59 18.07
N ARG A 39 20.49 -10.21 17.87
CA ARG A 39 20.85 -8.91 17.27
C ARG A 39 20.31 -8.80 15.85
N GLY A 40 20.45 -9.85 15.05
CA GLY A 40 19.91 -9.90 13.67
C GLY A 40 18.40 -9.71 13.63
N ILE A 41 17.64 -10.39 14.49
CA ILE A 41 16.18 -10.23 14.61
C ILE A 41 15.83 -8.81 15.05
N LEU A 42 16.54 -8.24 16.03
CA LEU A 42 16.33 -6.88 16.51
C LEU A 42 16.53 -5.85 15.40
N PHE A 43 17.64 -5.93 14.66
CA PHE A 43 17.90 -5.03 13.54
C PHE A 43 16.90 -5.22 12.40
N GLY A 44 16.52 -6.47 12.10
CA GLY A 44 15.50 -6.78 11.11
C GLY A 44 14.15 -6.16 11.46
N LEU A 45 13.69 -6.36 12.69
CA LEU A 45 12.43 -5.81 13.19
C LEU A 45 12.45 -4.27 13.16
N LEU A 46 13.56 -3.66 13.56
CA LEU A 46 13.72 -2.20 13.55
C LEU A 46 13.69 -1.65 12.11
N ALA A 47 14.34 -2.32 11.16
CA ALA A 47 14.29 -1.98 9.75
C ALA A 47 12.89 -2.16 9.15
N THR A 48 12.19 -3.25 9.47
CA THR A 48 10.80 -3.48 9.04
C THR A 48 9.88 -2.38 9.54
N VAL A 49 9.95 -2.03 10.83
CA VAL A 49 9.16 -0.94 11.40
C VAL A 49 9.45 0.38 10.70
N LEU A 50 10.73 0.69 10.45
CA LEU A 50 11.13 1.92 9.77
C LEU A 50 10.60 2.01 8.32
N ILE A 51 10.74 0.92 7.56
CA ILE A 51 10.25 0.84 6.17
C ILE A 51 8.73 0.93 6.14
N SER A 52 8.03 0.18 7.01
CA SER A 52 6.58 0.23 7.11
C SER A 52 6.09 1.63 7.46
N ALA A 53 6.70 2.29 8.45
CA ALA A 53 6.37 3.66 8.82
C ALA A 53 6.60 4.64 7.64
N GLY A 54 7.73 4.52 6.95
CA GLY A 54 8.03 5.33 5.77
C GLY A 54 7.01 5.12 4.64
N ALA A 55 6.64 3.87 4.36
CA ALA A 55 5.63 3.54 3.36
C ALA A 55 4.24 4.07 3.75
N THR A 56 3.86 3.99 5.03
CA THR A 56 2.60 4.54 5.53
C THR A 56 2.56 6.06 5.37
N VAL A 57 3.62 6.78 5.78
CA VAL A 57 3.71 8.23 5.62
C VAL A 57 3.67 8.62 4.13
N TYR A 58 4.43 7.91 3.29
CA TYR A 58 4.42 8.15 1.85
C TYR A 58 3.04 7.90 1.23
N GLY A 59 2.35 6.82 1.60
CA GLY A 59 1.00 6.51 1.13
C GLY A 59 -0.05 7.52 1.60
N LEU A 60 0.13 8.11 2.79
CA LEU A 60 -0.73 9.20 3.27
C LEU A 60 -0.47 10.52 2.54
N LEU A 61 0.79 10.83 2.20
CA LEU A 61 1.16 12.05 1.48
C LEU A 61 0.79 11.98 -0.01
N ARG A 62 0.94 10.81 -0.63
CA ARG A 62 0.50 10.52 -1.99
C ARG A 62 -0.53 9.40 -1.94
N PRO A 63 -1.78 9.70 -1.54
CA PRO A 63 -2.87 8.75 -1.66
C PRO A 63 -3.04 8.48 -3.14
N GLY A 64 -2.50 7.35 -3.62
CA GLY A 64 -2.42 7.01 -5.02
C GLY A 64 -3.81 6.98 -5.64
N GLY A 65 -4.17 8.04 -6.35
CA GLY A 65 -5.13 7.95 -7.44
C GLY A 65 -4.36 7.44 -8.66
N ASN A 66 -4.87 6.40 -9.32
CA ASN A 66 -4.37 6.09 -10.65
C ASN A 66 -4.65 7.34 -11.51
N ASP A 67 -3.67 8.15 -11.91
CA ASP A 67 -3.93 9.35 -12.73
C ASP A 67 -3.92 9.04 -14.23
N SER A 68 -3.66 7.78 -14.61
CA SER A 68 -3.62 7.37 -16.03
C SER A 68 -4.93 7.60 -16.79
N TRP A 69 -6.07 7.71 -16.09
CA TRP A 69 -7.35 8.03 -16.72
C TRP A 69 -7.46 9.49 -17.18
N ARG A 70 -6.60 10.40 -16.69
CA ARG A 70 -6.58 11.81 -17.09
C ARG A 70 -5.96 12.04 -18.47
N SER A 71 -5.44 11.01 -19.15
CA SER A 71 -4.92 11.14 -20.52
C SER A 71 -6.03 11.41 -21.54
N GLY A 72 -7.29 11.13 -21.21
CA GLY A 72 -8.44 11.32 -22.12
C GLY A 72 -8.57 10.26 -23.22
N GLU A 73 -7.64 9.30 -23.29
CA GLU A 73 -7.63 8.25 -24.30
C GLU A 73 -8.39 6.98 -23.86
N ASN A 74 -8.77 6.92 -22.57
CA ASN A 74 -9.31 5.73 -21.95
C ASN A 74 -10.74 5.92 -21.46
N LEU A 75 -11.53 4.85 -21.53
CA LEU A 75 -12.82 4.76 -20.86
C LEU A 75 -12.58 4.54 -19.36
N VAL A 76 -13.08 5.45 -18.54
CA VAL A 76 -12.88 5.43 -17.10
C VAL A 76 -14.04 4.71 -16.44
N ILE A 77 -13.78 3.56 -15.84
CA ILE A 77 -14.80 2.77 -15.16
C ILE A 77 -14.59 2.89 -13.66
N ASN A 78 -15.61 3.39 -12.96
CA ASN A 78 -15.60 3.41 -11.51
C ASN A 78 -15.89 1.99 -10.99
N ARG A 79 -14.89 1.36 -10.38
CA ARG A 79 -15.00 -0.01 -9.87
C ARG A 79 -16.06 -0.16 -8.78
N ASP A 80 -16.32 0.90 -8.01
CA ASP A 80 -17.23 0.86 -6.85
C ASP A 80 -18.70 0.97 -7.26
N THR A 81 -18.99 1.69 -8.36
CA THR A 81 -20.36 1.98 -8.81
C THR A 81 -20.71 1.38 -10.17
N GLY A 82 -19.71 0.90 -10.91
CA GLY A 82 -19.86 0.49 -12.32
C GLY A 82 -20.13 1.65 -13.28
N ALA A 83 -20.16 2.90 -12.79
CA ALA A 83 -20.39 4.07 -13.62
C ALA A 83 -19.22 4.30 -14.59
N ARG A 84 -19.55 4.64 -15.83
CA ARG A 84 -18.60 4.83 -16.93
C ARG A 84 -18.48 6.31 -17.25
N TYR A 85 -17.26 6.79 -17.42
CA TYR A 85 -16.97 8.19 -17.68
C TYR A 85 -15.98 8.34 -18.83
N LEU A 86 -16.15 9.41 -19.59
CA LEU A 86 -15.14 9.93 -20.50
C LEU A 86 -14.52 11.18 -19.88
N TYR A 87 -13.20 11.25 -19.90
CA TYR A 87 -12.48 12.43 -19.46
C TYR A 87 -12.19 13.34 -20.65
N ALA A 88 -12.78 14.53 -20.66
CA ALA A 88 -12.56 15.53 -21.70
C ALA A 88 -12.44 16.91 -21.08
N GLN A 89 -11.46 17.70 -21.52
CA GLN A 89 -11.31 19.12 -21.14
C GLN A 89 -11.32 19.35 -19.61
N GLY A 90 -10.73 18.45 -18.83
CA GLY A 90 -10.67 18.57 -17.36
C GLY A 90 -11.94 18.15 -16.62
N THR A 91 -12.96 17.63 -17.32
CA THR A 91 -14.26 17.25 -16.76
C THR A 91 -14.58 15.80 -17.07
N LEU A 92 -15.18 15.10 -16.11
CA LEU A 92 -15.71 13.74 -16.27
C LEU A 92 -17.14 13.79 -16.80
N HIS A 93 -17.36 13.26 -18.00
CA HIS A 93 -18.68 13.15 -18.59
C HIS A 93 -19.21 11.71 -18.43
N PRO A 94 -20.30 11.50 -17.69
CA PRO A 94 -20.91 10.18 -17.57
C PRO A 94 -21.39 9.68 -18.93
N VAL A 95 -21.02 8.47 -19.33
CA VAL A 95 -21.45 7.91 -20.61
C VAL A 95 -22.61 6.96 -20.40
N ARG A 96 -23.68 7.15 -21.19
CA ARG A 96 -24.86 6.28 -21.15
C ARG A 96 -24.57 4.87 -21.65
N ASN A 97 -23.80 4.74 -22.73
CA ASN A 97 -23.61 3.45 -23.39
C ASN A 97 -22.18 3.17 -23.88
N TYR A 98 -21.78 1.89 -23.96
CA TYR A 98 -20.44 1.51 -24.44
C TYR A 98 -20.20 1.87 -25.91
N ALA A 99 -21.21 1.66 -26.77
CA ALA A 99 -21.12 2.06 -28.17
C ALA A 99 -20.91 3.57 -28.32
N SER A 100 -21.55 4.38 -27.46
CA SER A 100 -21.36 5.84 -27.44
C SER A 100 -19.95 6.21 -26.97
N ALA A 101 -19.40 5.49 -25.99
CA ALA A 101 -18.03 5.69 -25.53
C ALA A 101 -17.03 5.44 -26.67
N ARG A 102 -17.17 4.33 -27.39
CA ARG A 102 -16.31 4.02 -28.55
C ARG A 102 -16.47 5.00 -29.71
N LEU A 103 -17.68 5.49 -29.95
CA LEU A 103 -17.91 6.48 -31.01
C LEU A 103 -17.16 7.80 -30.72
N MET A 104 -17.16 8.24 -29.47
CA MET A 104 -16.45 9.47 -29.06
C MET A 104 -14.95 9.26 -28.86
N GLY A 105 -14.56 8.08 -28.37
CA GLY A 105 -13.20 7.73 -27.97
C GLY A 105 -12.34 7.06 -29.04
N GLY A 106 -12.94 6.63 -30.14
CA GLY A 106 -12.28 5.86 -31.19
C GLY A 106 -12.25 4.35 -30.92
N ALA A 107 -11.93 3.58 -31.97
CA ALA A 107 -11.97 2.12 -31.96
C ALA A 107 -10.90 1.46 -31.07
N SER A 108 -9.80 2.17 -30.77
CA SER A 108 -8.67 1.70 -29.96
C SER A 108 -8.76 2.10 -28.48
N MET A 109 -9.89 2.64 -28.03
CA MET A 109 -10.06 3.07 -26.64
C MET A 109 -9.97 1.90 -25.67
N SER A 110 -9.03 1.97 -24.73
CA SER A 110 -8.86 1.00 -23.64
C SER A 110 -9.68 1.40 -22.41
N SER A 111 -10.13 0.43 -21.62
CA SER A 111 -10.83 0.68 -20.36
C SER A 111 -9.88 0.63 -19.17
N VAL A 112 -9.97 1.62 -18.29
CA VAL A 112 -9.19 1.70 -17.06
C VAL A 112 -10.14 1.69 -15.86
N ASP A 113 -9.99 0.69 -15.01
CA ASP A 113 -10.70 0.59 -13.74
C ASP A 113 -10.04 1.44 -12.66
N VAL A 114 -10.79 2.39 -12.14
CA VAL A 114 -10.35 3.32 -11.10
C VAL A 114 -11.26 3.23 -9.88
N SER A 115 -10.69 3.46 -8.70
CA SER A 115 -11.50 3.59 -7.49
C SER A 115 -12.30 4.90 -7.54
N GLY A 116 -13.49 4.92 -6.96
CA GLY A 116 -14.29 6.14 -6.81
C GLY A 116 -13.52 7.23 -6.05
N ALA A 117 -12.61 6.82 -5.15
CA ALA A 117 -11.70 7.72 -4.46
C ALA A 117 -10.78 8.53 -5.40
N SER A 118 -10.34 7.92 -6.51
CA SER A 118 -9.46 8.57 -7.50
C SER A 118 -10.19 9.61 -8.34
N LEU A 119 -11.51 9.47 -8.49
CA LEU A 119 -12.36 10.39 -9.25
C LEU A 119 -12.78 11.62 -8.44
N ARG A 120 -12.61 11.60 -7.11
CA ARG A 120 -12.98 12.71 -6.23
C ARG A 120 -12.17 13.97 -6.56
N GLY A 121 -12.85 15.12 -6.58
CA GLY A 121 -12.23 16.42 -6.86
C GLY A 121 -12.14 16.79 -8.34
N THR A 122 -12.59 15.92 -9.26
CA THR A 122 -12.71 16.27 -10.68
C THR A 122 -14.16 16.64 -10.98
N PRO A 123 -14.42 17.77 -11.66
CA PRO A 123 -15.79 18.17 -12.02
C PRO A 123 -16.50 17.08 -12.84
N VAL A 124 -17.77 16.85 -12.54
CA VAL A 124 -18.64 15.96 -13.31
C VAL A 124 -19.56 16.80 -14.16
N GLY A 125 -19.47 16.62 -15.49
CA GLY A 125 -20.25 17.34 -16.48
C GLY A 125 -21.57 16.64 -16.83
N ALA A 126 -22.25 17.18 -17.84
CA ALA A 126 -23.48 16.58 -18.36
C ALA A 126 -23.23 15.17 -18.93
N PRO A 127 -24.21 14.25 -18.79
CA PRO A 127 -24.11 12.92 -19.35
C PRO A 127 -24.12 12.97 -20.89
N VAL A 128 -23.29 12.15 -21.49
CA VAL A 128 -23.11 12.05 -22.95
C VAL A 128 -23.51 10.66 -23.44
N GLY A 129 -23.98 10.60 -24.69
CA GLY A 129 -24.31 9.35 -25.37
C GLY A 129 -25.70 9.34 -25.99
N ILE A 130 -25.91 8.36 -26.85
CA ILE A 130 -27.12 8.20 -27.65
C ILE A 130 -28.11 7.33 -26.86
N PRO A 131 -29.33 7.82 -26.55
CA PRO A 131 -30.34 7.01 -25.88
C PRO A 131 -30.68 5.74 -26.68
N GLY A 132 -30.69 4.58 -26.01
CA GLY A 132 -31.05 3.30 -26.62
C GLY A 132 -29.92 2.63 -27.42
N ALA A 133 -28.69 3.16 -27.36
CA ALA A 133 -27.54 2.52 -27.99
C ALA A 133 -27.15 1.20 -27.27
N PRO A 134 -26.50 0.26 -27.97
CA PRO A 134 -26.03 -0.99 -27.36
C PRO A 134 -24.91 -0.79 -26.31
N ASP A 135 -24.92 -1.66 -25.30
CA ASP A 135 -23.94 -1.70 -24.20
C ASP A 135 -22.92 -2.83 -24.29
N THR A 136 -22.90 -3.51 -25.43
CA THR A 136 -22.02 -4.64 -25.75
C THR A 136 -20.71 -4.21 -26.35
#